data_AF-A0A7S3ZIE5-F1
#
_entry.id   AF-A0A7S3ZIE5-F1
#
_cell.length_a   1.000
_cell.length_b   1.000
_cell.length_c   1.000
_cell.angle_alpha   90.00
_cell.angle_beta   90.00
_cell.angle_gamma   90.00
#
_symmetry.space_group_name_H-M   'P 1'
#
loop_
_entity.id
_entity.type
_entity.pdbx_description
1 polymer ?
#
loop_
_entity_poly.entity_id
_entity_poly.type
_entity_poly.pdbx_seq_one_letter_code
_entity_poly.pdbx_strand_id
1 'polypeptide(L)'
;TVARRPCAQPDPAEYAAFEEAFEHTATADQRRCFEEVRRDMCGAPYPMDRLLTGDVGSGKTEVACRAIYRAVLNGRQAAVLVPTTVLAAQHLRTLRARLP
;
A
#
# COMPACT_ATOMS: atom_id res chain seq x y z
N THR A 1 -17.02 -4.15 20.12
CA THR A 1 -15.95 -5.07 19.67
C THR A 1 -16.06 -5.24 18.16
N VAL A 2 -15.33 -4.46 17.37
CA VAL A 2 -15.46 -4.49 15.90
C VAL A 2 -14.58 -5.61 15.35
N ALA A 3 -15.11 -6.84 15.33
CA ALA A 3 -14.47 -7.94 14.64
C ALA A 3 -14.47 -7.62 13.12
N ARG A 4 -13.31 -7.26 12.57
CA ARG A 4 -13.14 -7.06 11.13
C ARG A 4 -12.46 -8.29 10.54
N ARG A 5 -13.05 -8.79 9.45
CA ARG A 5 -12.45 -9.79 8.57
C ARG A 5 -11.01 -9.37 8.20
N PRO A 6 -10.01 -10.24 8.36
CA PRO A 6 -8.70 -10.03 7.75
C PRO A 6 -8.90 -9.76 6.26
N CYS A 7 -8.06 -8.90 5.65
CA CYS A 7 -8.10 -8.74 4.20
C CYS A 7 -7.92 -10.12 3.56
N ALA A 8 -8.89 -10.56 2.76
CA ALA A 8 -8.73 -11.73 1.94
C ALA A 8 -7.54 -11.50 1.00
N GLN A 9 -6.85 -12.57 0.63
CA GLN A 9 -5.77 -12.41 -0.33
C GLN A 9 -6.38 -12.02 -1.69
N PRO A 10 -5.91 -10.94 -2.32
CA PRO A 10 -6.33 -10.63 -3.68
C PRO A 10 -5.97 -11.79 -4.62
N ASP A 11 -6.58 -11.82 -5.80
CA ASP A 11 -6.14 -12.75 -6.85
C ASP A 11 -4.62 -12.60 -7.06
N PRO A 12 -3.83 -13.68 -6.86
CA PRO A 12 -2.38 -13.62 -7.01
C PRO A 12 -1.94 -13.11 -8.39
N ALA A 13 -2.70 -13.40 -9.45
CA ALA A 13 -2.33 -12.99 -10.81
C ALA A 13 -2.52 -11.48 -11.03
N GLU A 14 -3.65 -10.92 -10.59
CA GLU A 14 -3.94 -9.49 -10.71
C GLU A 14 -2.97 -8.64 -9.87
N TYR A 15 -2.66 -9.11 -8.66
CA TYR A 15 -1.72 -8.41 -7.79
C TYR A 15 -0.27 -8.53 -8.29
N ALA A 16 0.14 -9.67 -8.84
CA ALA A 16 1.48 -9.83 -9.43
C ALA A 16 1.69 -8.87 -10.63
N ALA A 17 0.70 -8.74 -11.51
CA ALA A 17 0.77 -7.80 -12.64
C ALA A 17 0.94 -6.33 -12.16
N PHE A 18 0.28 -5.93 -11.07
CA PHE A 18 0.45 -4.61 -10.46
C PHE A 18 1.86 -4.41 -9.89
N GLU A 19 2.45 -5.45 -9.30
CA GLU A 19 3.83 -5.41 -8.78
C GLU A 19 4.86 -5.33 -9.91
N GLU A 20 4.64 -6.05 -11.01
CA GLU A 20 5.49 -6.02 -12.22
C GLU A 20 5.43 -4.68 -12.95
N ALA A 21 4.31 -3.96 -12.88
CA ALA A 21 4.19 -2.61 -13.42
C ALA A 21 5.03 -1.56 -12.67
N PHE A 22 5.73 -1.93 -11.59
CA PHE A 22 6.65 -1.03 -10.90
C PHE A 22 8.00 -0.98 -11.62
N GLU A 23 8.33 0.17 -12.21
CA GLU A 23 9.51 0.37 -13.06
C GLU A 23 10.87 0.32 -12.32
N HIS A 24 10.86 0.26 -10.99
CA HIS A 24 12.08 0.30 -10.19
C HIS A 24 12.32 -1.02 -9.46
N THR A 25 13.58 -1.44 -9.40
CA THR A 25 13.98 -2.59 -8.58
C THR A 25 13.87 -2.21 -7.10
N ALA A 26 12.96 -2.86 -6.38
CA ALA A 26 12.78 -2.62 -4.95
C ALA A 26 14.05 -2.98 -4.15
N THR A 27 14.41 -2.13 -3.19
CA THR A 27 15.52 -2.39 -2.26
C THR A 27 15.16 -3.50 -1.26
N ALA A 28 16.16 -4.04 -0.55
CA ALA A 28 15.92 -5.04 0.49
C ALA A 28 14.98 -4.49 1.60
N ASP A 29 15.17 -3.24 2.01
CA ASP A 29 14.34 -2.59 3.01
C ASP A 29 12.90 -2.36 2.52
N GLN A 30 12.73 -1.98 1.25
CA GLN A 30 11.39 -1.84 0.65
C GLN A 30 10.67 -3.18 0.60
N ARG A 31 11.33 -4.25 0.14
CA ARG A 31 10.75 -5.61 0.12
C ARG A 31 10.33 -6.05 1.52
N ARG A 32 11.17 -5.81 2.53
CA ARG A 32 10.83 -6.07 3.93
C ARG A 32 9.58 -5.28 4.35
N CYS A 33 9.52 -3.98 4.03
CA CYS A 33 8.36 -3.15 4.35
C CYS A 33 7.07 -3.63 3.67
N PHE A 34 7.15 -4.08 2.42
CA PHE A 34 5.99 -4.64 1.69
C PHE A 34 5.43 -5.87 2.41
N GLU A 35 6.30 -6.80 2.79
CA GLU A 35 5.90 -8.01 3.52
C GLU A 35 5.36 -7.71 4.92
N GLU A 36 5.98 -6.78 5.64
CA GLU A 36 5.52 -6.35 6.96
C GLU A 36 4.12 -5.73 6.89
N VAL A 37 3.89 -4.79 5.96
CA VAL A 37 2.56 -4.18 5.75
C VAL A 37 1.54 -5.23 5.33
N ARG A 38 1.90 -6.14 4.41
CA ARG A 38 1.03 -7.24 4.00
C ARG A 38 0.63 -8.11 5.19
N ARG A 39 1.59 -8.48 6.04
CA ARG A 39 1.35 -9.30 7.23
C ARG A 39 0.43 -8.59 8.22
N ASP A 40 0.63 -7.30 8.45
CA ASP A 40 -0.21 -6.53 9.37
C ASP A 40 -1.64 -6.35 8.84
N MET A 41 -1.82 -6.20 7.53
CA MET A 41 -3.15 -6.05 6.92
C MET A 41 -3.94 -7.36 6.83
N CYS A 42 -3.27 -8.50 6.63
CA CYS A 42 -3.92 -9.78 6.31
C CYS A 42 -3.80 -10.85 7.40
N GLY A 43 -2.71 -10.84 8.17
CA GLY A 43 -2.35 -11.93 9.08
C GLY A 43 -2.45 -11.59 10.57
N ALA A 44 -2.52 -10.31 10.92
CA ALA A 44 -2.62 -9.90 12.32
C ALA A 44 -4.06 -10.04 12.85
N PRO A 45 -4.24 -10.50 14.10
CA PRO A 45 -5.56 -10.53 14.75
C PRO A 45 -6.05 -9.13 15.18
N TYR A 46 -5.21 -8.12 15.07
CA TYR A 46 -5.47 -6.73 15.43
C TYR A 46 -5.36 -5.79 14.19
N PRO A 47 -6.03 -4.64 14.20
CA PRO A 47 -5.89 -3.65 13.12
C PRO A 47 -4.44 -3.19 12.96
N MET A 48 -3.98 -3.04 11.72
CA MET A 48 -2.67 -2.46 11.43
C MET A 48 -2.58 -1.03 11.95
N ASP A 49 -1.56 -0.77 12.77
CA ASP A 49 -1.13 0.56 13.19
C ASP A 49 0.40 0.63 13.05
N ARG A 50 0.87 1.21 11.96
CA ARG A 50 2.28 1.18 11.57
C ARG A 50 2.78 2.55 11.15
N LEU A 51 3.91 2.95 11.73
CA LEU A 51 4.69 4.10 11.29
C LEU A 51 5.86 3.63 10.41
N LEU A 52 5.91 4.08 9.17
CA LEU A 52 7.03 3.88 8.27
C LEU A 52 7.85 5.16 8.16
N THR A 53 9.12 5.10 8.54
CA THR A 53 10.07 6.21 8.41
C THR A 53 11.01 5.99 7.21
N GLY A 54 11.53 7.08 6.65
CA GLY A 54 12.53 7.03 5.59
C GLY A 54 12.67 8.37 4.90
N ASP A 55 13.78 8.56 4.19
CA ASP A 55 14.12 9.84 3.56
C ASP A 55 13.26 10.17 2.34
N VAL A 56 13.27 11.43 1.91
CA VAL A 56 12.60 11.85 0.67
C VAL A 56 13.16 11.02 -0.50
N GLY A 57 12.27 10.44 -1.30
CA GLY A 57 12.65 9.56 -2.42
C GLY A 57 12.82 8.07 -2.06
N SER A 58 12.69 7.67 -0.78
CA SER A 58 12.84 6.27 -0.36
C SER A 58 11.73 5.30 -0.84
N GLY A 59 10.74 5.78 -1.60
CA GLY A 59 9.66 4.95 -2.12
C GLY A 59 8.51 4.65 -1.13
N LYS A 60 8.34 5.45 -0.07
CA LYS A 60 7.19 5.32 0.86
C LYS A 60 5.83 5.30 0.15
N THR A 61 5.70 6.08 -0.92
CA THR A 61 4.49 6.12 -1.74
C THR A 61 4.17 4.76 -2.36
N GLU A 62 5.17 4.00 -2.78
CA GLU A 62 4.97 2.66 -3.36
C GLU A 62 4.45 1.66 -2.32
N VAL A 63 4.96 1.73 -1.08
CA VAL A 63 4.44 0.95 0.04
C VAL A 63 2.95 1.26 0.26
N ALA A 64 2.58 2.56 0.22
CA ALA A 64 1.20 2.98 0.34
C ALA A 64 0.33 2.51 -0.85
N CYS A 65 0.82 2.58 -2.08
CA CYS A 65 0.11 2.10 -3.27
C CYS A 65 -0.23 0.61 -3.15
N ARG A 66 0.72 -0.23 -2.73
CA ARG A 66 0.50 -1.67 -2.50
C ARG A 66 -0.57 -1.93 -1.44
N ALA A 67 -0.55 -1.18 -0.34
CA ALA A 67 -1.56 -1.28 0.71
C ALA A 67 -2.95 -0.86 0.21
N ILE A 68 -3.04 0.27 -0.49
CA ILE A 68 -4.29 0.79 -1.08
C ILE A 68 -4.87 -0.22 -2.06
N TYR A 69 -4.07 -0.69 -3.01
CA TYR A 69 -4.53 -1.63 -4.04
C TYR A 69 -5.04 -2.92 -3.42
N ARG A 70 -4.31 -3.48 -2.43
CA ARG A 70 -4.75 -4.65 -1.69
C ARG A 70 -6.09 -4.43 -0.97
N ALA A 71 -6.33 -3.26 -0.40
CA ALA A 71 -7.60 -2.92 0.23
C ALA A 71 -8.74 -2.82 -0.81
N VAL A 72 -8.49 -2.21 -1.97
CA VAL A 72 -9.47 -2.03 -3.04
C VAL A 72 -9.86 -3.36 -3.67
N LEU A 73 -8.90 -4.26 -3.94
CA LEU A 73 -9.18 -5.63 -4.42
C LEU A 73 -10.03 -6.45 -3.43
N ASN A 74 -10.05 -6.04 -2.16
CA ASN A 74 -10.90 -6.62 -1.13
C ASN A 74 -12.28 -5.96 -1.02
N GLY A 75 -12.68 -5.13 -1.99
CA GLY A 75 -13.94 -4.38 -1.97
C GLY A 75 -14.00 -3.32 -0.87
N ARG A 76 -12.85 -2.86 -0.36
CA ARG A 76 -12.79 -1.80 0.65
C ARG A 76 -12.34 -0.48 0.03
N GLN A 77 -12.68 0.62 0.69
CA GLN A 77 -12.21 1.95 0.32
C GLN A 77 -10.91 2.28 1.07
N ALA A 78 -10.06 3.10 0.46
CA ALA A 78 -8.86 3.65 1.06
C ALA A 78 -8.92 5.17 1.10
N ALA A 79 -8.34 5.78 2.14
CA ALA A 79 -8.20 7.21 2.28
C ALA A 79 -6.73 7.56 2.51
N VAL A 80 -6.25 8.60 1.83
CA VAL A 80 -4.88 9.14 1.99
C VAL A 80 -5.00 10.57 2.51
N LEU A 81 -4.58 10.78 3.76
CA LEU A 81 -4.56 12.11 4.37
C LEU A 81 -3.17 12.73 4.20
N VAL A 82 -3.14 14.00 3.84
CA VAL A 82 -1.92 14.76 3.54
C VAL A 82 -2.03 16.16 4.15
N PRO A 83 -0.92 16.80 4.53
CA PRO A 83 -0.96 18.05 5.30
C PRO A 83 -1.21 19.30 4.43
N THR A 84 -1.00 19.22 3.11
CA THR A 84 -1.17 20.36 2.20
C THR A 84 -1.79 19.94 0.88
N THR A 85 -2.44 20.89 0.21
CA THR A 85 -3.05 20.70 -1.11
C THR A 85 -2.03 20.40 -2.21
N VAL A 86 -0.81 20.95 -2.10
CA VAL A 86 0.30 20.65 -3.02
C VAL A 86 0.69 19.18 -2.95
N LEU A 87 0.83 18.62 -1.73
CA LEU A 87 1.11 17.19 -1.56
C LEU A 87 -0.08 16.33 -1.99
N ALA A 88 -1.32 16.79 -1.78
CA ALA A 88 -2.51 16.10 -2.29
C ALA A 88 -2.45 15.95 -3.81
N ALA A 89 -2.15 17.03 -4.52
CA ALA A 89 -2.02 17.00 -5.98
C ALA A 89 -0.86 16.09 -6.45
N GLN A 90 0.25 16.07 -5.72
CA GLN A 90 1.39 15.18 -6.02
C GLN A 90 1.00 13.71 -5.84
N HIS A 91 0.48 13.33 -4.67
CA HIS A 91 0.05 11.96 -4.40
C HIS A 91 -1.04 11.51 -5.36
N LEU A 92 -2.00 12.37 -5.70
CA LEU A 92 -3.05 12.05 -6.67
C LEU A 92 -2.48 11.70 -8.05
N ARG A 93 -1.47 12.43 -8.54
CA ARG A 93 -0.82 12.12 -9.83
C ARG A 93 -0.14 10.75 -9.79
N THR A 94 0.62 10.46 -8.74
CA THR A 94 1.31 9.17 -8.60
C THR A 94 0.32 8.01 -8.45
N LEU A 95 -0.73 8.18 -7.64
CA LEU A 95 -1.74 7.15 -7.45
C LEU A 95 -2.50 6.86 -8.75
N ARG A 96 -2.87 7.88 -9.52
CA ARG A 96 -3.52 7.71 -10.83
C ARG A 96 -2.62 7.05 -11.88
N ALA A 97 -1.30 7.20 -11.76
CA ALA A 97 -0.35 6.56 -12.67
C ALA A 97 -0.06 5.10 -12.28
N ARG A 98 -0.17 4.76 -10.99
CA ARG A 98 0.15 3.41 -10.47
C ARG A 98 -1.07 2.50 -10.35
N LEU A 99 -2.21 3.03 -9.94
CA LEU A 99 -3.45 2.26 -9.78
C LEU A 99 -4.19 2.18 -11.12
N PRO A 100 -4.72 1.00 -11.50
CA PRO A 100 -5.47 0.81 -12.75
C PRO A 100 -6.80 1.57 -12.78
#